data_AF-A0A6I5CG27-F1
#
_entry.id   AF-A0A6I5CG27-F1
#
_cell.length_a   1.000
_cell.length_b   1.000
_cell.length_c   1.000
_cell.angle_alpha   90.00
_cell.angle_beta   90.00
_cell.angle_gamma   90.00
#
_symmetry.space_group_name_H-M   'P 1'
#
loop_
_entity.id
_entity.type
_entity.pdbx_description
1 polymer ?
#
loop_
_entity_poly.entity_id
_entity_poly.type
_entity_poly.pdbx_seq_one_letter_code
_entity_poly.pdbx_strand_id
1 'polypeptide(L)' 'MPRVTHDDAPLLADLMPWSVAPPRLGRPWPVAPDPDCLRARWDALLRAEGPDREALFEPTRARTPYTAAGQLP' A
#
# COMPACT_ATOMS: atom_id res chain seq x y z
N MET A 1 28.54 -34.73 2.20
CA MET A 1 28.18 -33.51 1.45
C MET A 1 28.55 -32.32 2.31
N PRO A 2 29.29 -31.33 1.79
CA PRO A 2 29.58 -30.12 2.55
C PRO A 2 28.25 -29.43 2.93
N ARG A 3 28.17 -28.95 4.17
CA ARG A 3 26.97 -28.27 4.69
C ARG A 3 27.03 -26.82 4.23
N VAL A 4 26.14 -26.43 3.32
CA VAL A 4 25.94 -25.02 2.95
C VAL A 4 25.33 -24.30 4.14
N THR A 5 25.97 -23.22 4.55
CA THR A 5 25.50 -22.31 5.60
C THR A 5 24.79 -21.11 4.98
N HIS A 6 24.14 -20.28 5.80
CA HIS A 6 23.48 -19.09 5.30
C HIS A 6 24.45 -18.11 4.63
N ASP A 7 25.69 -18.05 5.12
CA ASP A 7 26.76 -17.19 4.60
C ASP A 7 27.28 -17.67 3.23
N ASP A 8 27.03 -18.93 2.86
CA ASP A 8 27.38 -19.49 1.55
C ASP A 8 26.29 -19.25 0.49
N ALA A 9 25.11 -18.76 0.89
CA ALA A 9 24.01 -18.50 -0.03
C ALA A 9 24.20 -17.16 -0.75
N PRO A 10 23.91 -17.08 -2.07
CA PRO A 10 23.96 -15.82 -2.80
C PRO A 10 22.93 -14.82 -2.25
N LEU A 11 23.23 -13.53 -2.34
CA LEU A 11 22.29 -12.49 -1.91
C LEU A 11 21.07 -12.49 -2.82
N LEU A 12 19.89 -12.18 -2.26
CA LEU A 12 18.67 -12.06 -3.06
C LEU A 12 18.82 -10.99 -4.17
N ALA A 13 19.57 -9.93 -3.90
CA ALA A 13 19.85 -8.87 -4.88
C ALA A 13 20.70 -9.37 -6.06
N ASP A 14 21.58 -10.35 -5.84
CA ASP A 14 22.39 -10.94 -6.91
C ASP A 14 21.55 -11.83 -7.82
N LEU A 15 20.56 -12.52 -7.25
CA LEU A 15 19.62 -13.36 -7.98
C LEU A 15 18.50 -12.54 -8.66
N MET A 16 18.06 -11.46 -8.02
CA MET A 16 16.96 -10.60 -8.49
C MET A 16 17.37 -9.11 -8.46
N PRO A 17 18.18 -8.67 -9.42
CA PRO A 17 18.68 -7.29 -9.47
C PRO A 17 17.60 -6.24 -9.75
N TRP A 18 16.42 -6.67 -10.20
CA TRP A 18 15.22 -5.84 -10.40
C TRP A 18 14.24 -5.89 -9.22
N SER A 19 14.62 -6.50 -8.09
CA SER A 19 13.77 -6.50 -6.90
C SER A 19 13.59 -5.08 -6.35
N VAL A 20 12.36 -4.76 -5.95
CA VAL A 20 12.01 -3.48 -5.33
C VAL A 20 11.33 -3.74 -3.99
N ALA A 21 11.51 -2.81 -3.05
CA ALA A 21 10.80 -2.88 -1.78
C ALA A 21 9.27 -2.86 -2.02
N PRO A 22 8.48 -3.59 -1.21
CA PRO A 22 7.02 -3.59 -1.36
C PRO A 22 6.43 -2.20 -1.10
N PRO A 23 5.30 -1.85 -1.76
CA PRO A 23 4.60 -0.59 -1.52
C PRO A 23 4.23 -0.39 -0.06
N ARG A 24 4.51 0.80 0.48
CA ARG A 24 4.11 1.22 1.83
C ARG A 24 2.83 2.03 1.75
N LEU A 25 1.69 1.34 1.74
CA LEU A 25 0.39 1.97 1.46
C LEU A 25 -0.12 2.92 2.55
N GLY A 26 0.42 2.83 3.77
CA GLY A 26 0.05 3.70 4.90
C GLY A 26 -1.39 3.53 5.42
N ARG A 27 -2.26 2.83 4.67
CA ARG A 27 -3.61 2.43 5.05
C ARG A 27 -3.91 1.03 4.49
N PRO A 28 -4.69 0.20 5.21
CA PRO A 28 -5.00 -1.15 4.77
C PRO A 28 -6.19 -1.24 3.80
N TRP A 29 -7.07 -0.24 3.76
CA TRP A 29 -8.29 -0.30 2.95
C TRP A 29 -8.06 -0.45 1.42
N PRO A 30 -6.99 0.11 0.80
CA PRO A 30 -6.73 -0.04 -0.64
C PRO A 30 -6.27 -1.43 -1.06
N VAL A 31 -6.11 -2.37 -0.11
CA VAL A 31 -5.75 -3.77 -0.37
C VAL A 31 -6.75 -4.71 0.28
N ALA A 32 -7.05 -5.80 -0.41
CA ALA A 32 -7.81 -6.92 0.14
C ALA A 32 -7.37 -8.21 -0.57
N PRO A 33 -7.32 -9.36 0.14
CA PRO A 33 -7.06 -10.65 -0.49
C PRO A 33 -8.23 -11.12 -1.36
N ASP A 34 -9.46 -10.70 -1.01
CA ASP A 34 -10.67 -10.97 -1.77
C ASP A 34 -10.95 -9.84 -2.79
N PRO A 35 -11.00 -10.16 -4.10
CA PRO A 35 -11.29 -9.18 -5.14
C PRO A 35 -12.65 -8.49 -5.01
N ASP A 36 -13.69 -9.18 -4.54
CA ASP A 36 -15.02 -8.60 -4.40
C ASP A 36 -15.07 -7.57 -3.27
N CYS A 37 -14.44 -7.87 -2.13
CA CYS A 37 -14.21 -6.91 -1.06
C CYS A 37 -13.47 -5.66 -1.56
N LEU A 38 -12.42 -5.83 -2.38
CA LEU A 38 -11.67 -4.69 -2.91
C LEU A 38 -12.54 -3.84 -3.83
N ARG A 39 -13.28 -4.47 -4.76
CA ARG A 39 -14.24 -3.79 -5.64
C ARG A 39 -15.26 -3.00 -4.83
N ALA A 40 -15.94 -3.63 -3.88
CA ALA A 40 -16.97 -3.00 -3.06
C ALA A 40 -16.44 -1.77 -2.29
N ARG A 41 -15.22 -1.83 -1.75
CA ARG A 41 -14.60 -0.68 -1.07
C ARG A 41 -14.33 0.48 -2.03
N TRP A 42 -13.76 0.20 -3.20
CA TRP A 42 -13.53 1.22 -4.22
C TRP A 42 -14.84 1.83 -4.71
N ASP A 43 -15.83 1.00 -4.95
CA ASP A 43 -17.17 1.38 -5.34
C ASP A 43 -17.85 2.30 -4.31
N ALA A 44 -17.73 1.98 -3.02
CA ALA A 44 -18.22 2.82 -1.94
C ALA A 44 -17.51 4.18 -1.92
N LEU A 45 -16.18 4.19 -2.05
CA LEU A 45 -15.39 5.42 -2.07
C LEU A 45 -15.70 6.32 -3.27
N LEU A 46 -15.86 5.74 -4.46
CA LEU A 46 -16.12 6.48 -5.70
C LEU A 46 -17.53 7.09 -5.72
N ARG A 47 -18.49 6.46 -5.06
CA ARG A 47 -19.88 6.96 -4.95
C ARG A 47 -20.10 7.93 -3.79
N ALA A 48 -19.22 7.93 -2.80
CA ALA A 48 -19.34 8.83 -1.65
C ALA A 48 -19.04 10.30 -2.05
N GLU A 49 -19.86 11.21 -1.55
CA GLU A 49 -19.73 12.64 -1.77
C GLU A 49 -19.73 13.42 -0.45
N GLY A 50 -19.18 14.63 -0.48
CA GLY A 50 -19.21 15.55 0.66
C GLY A 50 -18.76 14.91 1.99
N PRO A 51 -19.56 15.05 3.07
CA PRO A 51 -19.21 14.51 4.39
C PRO A 51 -18.99 13.00 4.42
N ASP A 52 -19.71 12.22 3.60
CA ASP A 52 -19.57 10.76 3.58
C ASP A 52 -18.20 10.35 3.02
N ARG A 53 -17.76 11.05 1.97
CA ARG A 53 -16.43 10.84 1.41
C ARG A 53 -15.34 11.19 2.41
N GLU A 54 -15.53 12.29 3.13
CA GLU A 54 -14.58 12.71 4.15
C GLU A 54 -14.48 11.69 5.29
N ALA A 55 -15.61 11.16 5.78
CA ALA A 55 -15.65 10.12 6.80
C ALA A 55 -14.87 8.86 6.39
N LEU A 56 -14.97 8.43 5.12
CA LEU A 56 -14.21 7.28 4.60
C LEU A 56 -12.69 7.46 4.62
N PHE A 57 -12.19 8.70 4.58
CA PHE A 57 -10.75 8.99 4.63
C PHE A 57 -10.19 9.13 6.05
N GLU A 58 -11.04 9.11 7.08
CA GLU A 58 -10.67 9.26 8.48
C GLU A 58 -9.70 10.45 8.69
N PRO A 59 -10.17 11.69 8.48
CA PRO A 59 -9.33 12.87 8.59
C PRO A 59 -8.80 13.01 10.02
N THR A 60 -7.57 13.49 10.11
CA THR A 60 -6.94 13.85 11.38
C THR A 60 -6.61 15.34 11.35
N ARG A 61 -6.21 15.92 12.48
CA ARG A 61 -5.79 17.33 12.52
C ARG A 61 -4.70 17.66 11.47
N ALA A 62 -3.88 16.67 11.08
CA ALA A 62 -2.72 16.85 10.23
C ALA A 62 -2.97 16.45 8.76
N ARG A 63 -4.04 15.71 8.46
CA ARG A 63 -4.32 15.21 7.10
C ARG A 63 -5.81 15.17 6.84
N THR A 64 -6.23 15.88 5.79
CA THR A 64 -7.60 15.86 5.26
C THR A 64 -7.57 15.60 3.76
N PRO A 65 -8.69 15.16 3.15
CA PRO A 65 -8.78 14.98 1.69
C PRO A 65 -8.55 16.26 0.87
N TYR A 66 -8.68 17.43 1.52
CA TYR A 66 -8.54 18.75 0.89
C TYR A 66 -7.13 19.34 1.04
N THR A 67 -6.26 18.69 1.81
CA THR A 67 -4.87 19.13 1.94
C THR A 67 -4.08 18.65 0.72
N ALA A 68 -3.46 19.58 -0.02
CA ALA A 68 -2.63 19.22 -1.16
C ALA A 68 -1.47 18.31 -0.72
N ALA A 69 -1.27 17.21 -1.46
CA ALA A 69 -0.09 16.36 -1.27
C ALA A 69 1.16 17.11 -1.77
N GLY A 70 2.27 16.96 -1.06
CA GLY A 70 3.55 17.47 -1.52
C GLY A 70 3.93 16.87 -2.86
N GLN A 71 4.52 17.67 -3.74
CA GLN A 71 4.98 17.21 -5.05
C GLN A 71 6.05 16.13 -4.87
N LEU A 72 5.88 14.99 -5.53
CA LEU A 72 6.88 13.93 -5.52
C LEU A 72 8.11 14.39 -6.31
N PRO A 73 9.34 14.01 -5.87
CA PRO A 73 10.59 14.34 -6.57
C PRO A 73 10.67 13.71 -7.96
#